data_AF-A0A0A9Y2G4-F1
#
_entry.id   AF-A0A0A9Y2G4-F1
#
_cell.length_a   1.000
_cell.length_b   1.000
_cell.length_c   1.000
_cell.angle_alpha   90.00
_cell.angle_beta   90.00
_cell.angle_gamma   90.00
#
_symmetry.space_group_name_H-M   'P 1'
#
loop_
_entity.id
_entity.type
_entity.pdbx_description
1 polymer ?
#
loop_
_entity_poly.entity_id
_entity_poly.type
_entity_poly.pdbx_seq_one_letter_code
_entity_poly.pdbx_strand_id
1 'polypeptide(L)'
;MAVYNFGDLFGRILSMVKAFWPSRRVVVIGSCVRVIFIPILILCAKGIIPTQMAGYVLTAILALTNGYFGTLTMVYTPLSSGLITDGERALAGQCTGVCLLIGCSIGVLLQLAVVLVL
;
A
#
# COMPACT_ATOMS: atom_id res chain seq x y z
N MET A 1 11.23 -8.45 -7.92
CA MET A 1 10.22 -7.67 -8.66
C MET A 1 8.99 -8.48 -9.09
N ALA A 2 9.14 -9.66 -9.71
CA ALA A 2 7.99 -10.47 -10.14
C ALA A 2 7.05 -10.87 -8.99
N VAL A 3 7.60 -11.35 -7.87
CA VAL A 3 6.83 -11.72 -6.66
C VAL A 3 6.02 -10.55 -6.09
N TYR A 4 6.57 -9.34 -6.14
CA TYR A 4 5.88 -8.14 -5.68
C TYR A 4 4.70 -7.78 -6.59
N ASN A 5 4.89 -7.81 -7.91
CA ASN A 5 3.81 -7.49 -8.85
C ASN A 5 2.68 -8.55 -8.79
N PHE A 6 3.03 -9.83 -8.65
CA PHE A 6 2.04 -10.89 -8.45
C PHE A 6 1.27 -10.72 -7.15
N GLY A 7 1.96 -10.39 -6.05
CA GLY A 7 1.31 -10.10 -4.77
C GLY A 7 0.36 -8.91 -4.85
N ASP A 8 0.78 -7.81 -5.48
CA ASP A 8 -0.05 -6.62 -5.66
C ASP A 8 -1.31 -6.92 -6.50
N LEU A 9 -1.15 -7.65 -7.62
CA LEU A 9 -2.26 -8.08 -8.46
C LEU A 9 -3.26 -8.93 -7.67
N PHE A 10 -2.78 -9.91 -6.90
CA PHE A 10 -3.62 -10.75 -6.06
C PHE A 10 -4.35 -9.93 -4.98
N GLY A 11 -3.67 -8.98 -4.35
CA GLY A 11 -4.25 -8.05 -3.38
C GLY A 11 -5.38 -7.20 -3.98
N ARG A 12 -5.19 -6.71 -5.21
CA ARG A 12 -6.23 -5.97 -5.95
C ARG A 12 -7.44 -6.85 -6.30
N ILE A 13 -7.21 -8.09 -6.76
CA ILE A 13 -8.28 -9.04 -7.07
C ILE A 13 -9.08 -9.38 -5.80
N LEU A 14 -8.40 -9.62 -4.67
CA LEU A 14 -9.02 -9.83 -3.36
C LEU A 14 -9.88 -8.63 -2.94
N SER A 15 -9.46 -7.41 -3.25
CA SER A 15 -10.24 -6.20 -2.94
C SER A 15 -11.52 -6.03 -3.80
N MET A 16 -11.62 -6.71 -4.95
CA MET A 16 -12.87 -6.73 -5.74
C MET A 16 -13.95 -7.59 -5.08
N VAL A 17 -13.57 -8.52 -4.20
CA VAL A 17 -14.52 -9.34 -3.45
C VAL A 17 -15.14 -8.50 -2.33
N LYS A 18 -16.30 -7.89 -2.63
CA LYS A 18 -17.10 -7.05 -1.70
C LYS A 18 -17.38 -7.72 -0.33
N ALA A 19 -17.33 -9.04 -0.24
CA ALA A 19 -17.56 -9.78 1.01
C ALA A 19 -16.46 -9.53 2.07
N PHE A 20 -15.27 -9.06 1.68
CA PHE A 20 -14.14 -8.85 2.60
C PHE A 20 -13.92 -7.39 2.97
N TRP A 21 -14.85 -6.47 2.63
CA TRP A 21 -14.75 -5.04 2.93
C TRP A 21 -14.61 -4.79 4.45
N PRO A 22 -13.40 -4.49 4.96
CA PRO A 22 -13.19 -4.26 6.38
C PRO A 22 -13.68 -2.86 6.76
N SER A 23 -14.02 -2.66 8.04
CA SER A 23 -14.38 -1.32 8.54
C SER A 23 -13.29 -0.28 8.21
N ARG A 24 -13.70 0.96 7.86
CA ARG A 24 -12.83 2.06 7.41
C ARG A 24 -11.64 2.32 8.36
N ARG A 25 -11.81 2.06 9.65
CA ARG A 25 -10.73 2.15 10.67
C ARG A 25 -9.65 1.09 10.51
N VAL A 26 -10.02 -0.12 10.10
CA VAL A 26 -9.09 -1.25 9.90
C VAL A 26 -8.20 -1.00 8.68
N VAL A 27 -8.72 -0.33 7.65
CA VAL A 27 -7.94 0.07 6.47
C VAL A 27 -6.88 1.13 6.81
N VAL A 28 -7.24 2.09 7.68
CA VAL A 28 -6.31 3.13 8.16
C VAL A 28 -5.25 2.53 9.09
N ILE A 29 -5.66 1.72 10.07
CA ILE A 29 -4.73 1.03 10.98
C ILE A 29 -3.81 0.10 10.20
N GLY A 30 -4.35 -0.64 9.24
CA GLY A 30 -3.58 -1.52 8.35
C GLY A 30 -2.57 -0.77 7.49
N SER A 31 -2.88 0.45 7.05
CA SER A 31 -1.92 1.32 6.35
C SER A 31 -0.83 1.86 7.29
N CYS A 32 -1.16 2.23 8.53
CA CYS A 32 -0.17 2.68 9.52
C CYS A 32 0.78 1.57 9.96
N VAL A 33 0.28 0.34 10.14
CA VAL A 33 1.10 -0.83 10.51
C VAL A 33 2.15 -1.15 9.43
N ARG A 34 1.93 -0.74 8.17
CA ARG A 34 2.93 -0.94 7.08
C ARG A 34 4.20 -0.14 7.24
N VAL A 35 4.16 0.98 7.97
CA VAL A 35 5.37 1.77 8.24
C VAL A 35 6.38 0.94 9.02
N ILE A 36 5.92 -0.05 9.81
CA ILE A 36 6.76 -0.97 10.60
C ILE A 36 7.47 -2.00 9.70
N PHE A 37 6.93 -2.32 8.52
CA PHE A 37 7.58 -3.25 7.60
C PHE A 37 8.81 -2.63 6.90
N ILE A 38 8.88 -1.30 6.78
CA ILE A 38 10.01 -0.58 6.18
C ILE A 38 11.34 -0.80 6.95
N PRO A 39 11.43 -0.55 8.28
CA PRO A 39 12.66 -0.79 9.04
C PRO A 39 13.02 -2.28 9.13
N ILE A 40 12.02 -3.18 9.14
CA ILE A 40 12.25 -4.64 9.16
C ILE A 40 12.89 -5.12 7.84
N LEU A 41 12.47 -4.56 6.70
CA LEU A 41 13.07 -4.88 5.40
C LEU A 41 14.49 -4.32 5.27
N ILE A 42 14.76 -3.12 5.82
CA ILE A 42 16.11 -2.53 5.87
C ILE A 42 17.03 -3.38 6.75
N LEU A 43 16.55 -3.86 7.91
CA LEU A 43 17.30 -4.78 8.78
C LEU A 43 17.59 -6.12 8.09
N CYS A 44 16.64 -6.63 7.30
CA CYS A 44 16.82 -7.86 6.54
C CYS A 44 17.85 -7.67 5.39
N ALA A 45 17.87 -6.49 4.77
CA ALA A 45 18.86 -6.13 3.75
C ALA A 45 20.28 -5.92 4.33
N LYS A 46 20.39 -5.47 5.59
CA LYS A 46 21.67 -5.31 6.31
C LYS A 46 22.35 -6.63 6.72
N GLY A 47 21.78 -7.79 6.38
CA GLY A 47 22.46 -9.08 6.49
C GLY A 47 22.50 -9.73 7.89
N ILE A 48 21.69 -9.26 8.84
CA ILE A 48 21.63 -9.83 10.20
C ILE A 48 20.84 -11.16 10.24
N ILE A 49 20.01 -11.45 9.23
CA ILE A 49 19.24 -12.71 9.12
C ILE A 49 19.48 -13.34 7.72
N PRO A 50 20.27 -14.42 7.61
CA PRO A 50 20.76 -14.97 6.33
C PRO A 50 19.74 -15.90 5.64
N THR A 51 18.46 -15.54 5.63
CA THR A 51 17.43 -16.32 4.95
C THR A 51 16.79 -15.49 3.85
N GLN A 52 17.32 -15.59 2.63
CA GLN A 52 16.78 -14.91 1.44
C GLN A 52 15.28 -15.19 1.25
N MET A 53 14.82 -16.37 1.70
CA MET A 53 13.42 -16.78 1.69
C MET A 53 12.52 -15.89 2.54
N ALA A 54 12.97 -15.43 3.72
CA ALA A 54 12.18 -14.55 4.59
C ALA A 54 11.97 -13.16 3.95
N GLY A 55 12.99 -12.66 3.24
CA GLY A 55 12.89 -11.41 2.47
C GLY A 55 11.82 -11.50 1.38
N TYR A 56 11.78 -12.59 0.62
CA TYR A 56 10.78 -12.83 -0.42
C TYR A 56 9.35 -12.97 0.13
N VAL A 57 9.18 -13.70 1.24
CA VAL A 57 7.86 -13.86 1.89
C VAL A 57 7.37 -12.53 2.45
N LEU A 58 8.24 -11.74 3.09
CA LEU A 58 7.90 -10.40 3.57
C LEU A 58 7.53 -9.45 2.43
N THR A 59 8.26 -9.48 1.32
CA THR A 59 7.89 -8.65 0.16
C THR A 59 6.57 -9.09 -0.47
N ALA A 60 6.28 -10.40 -0.50
CA ALA A 60 5.01 -10.91 -1.01
C ALA A 60 3.82 -10.46 -0.13
N ILE A 61 3.96 -10.54 1.20
CA ILE A 61 2.93 -10.08 2.15
C ILE A 61 2.76 -8.56 2.07
N LEU A 62 3.86 -7.81 1.99
CA LEU A 62 3.82 -6.36 1.81
C LEU A 62 3.11 -5.98 0.52
N ALA A 63 3.42 -6.68 -0.59
CA ALA A 63 2.80 -6.44 -1.88
C ALA A 63 1.29 -6.74 -1.87
N LEU A 64 0.91 -7.88 -1.29
CA LEU A 64 -0.49 -8.30 -1.21
C LEU A 64 -1.31 -7.35 -0.36
N THR A 65 -0.76 -6.94 0.78
CA THR A 65 -1.41 -5.89 1.56
C THR A 65 -1.49 -4.62 0.71
N ASN A 66 -0.39 -4.12 0.12
CA ASN A 66 -0.38 -2.89 -0.69
C ASN A 66 -1.49 -2.82 -1.73
N GLY A 67 -1.64 -3.84 -2.56
CA GLY A 67 -2.73 -3.94 -3.54
C GLY A 67 -4.11 -3.92 -2.88
N TYR A 68 -4.27 -4.58 -1.72
CA TYR A 68 -5.53 -4.66 -1.00
C TYR A 68 -5.96 -3.33 -0.36
N PHE A 69 -5.22 -2.78 0.61
CA PHE A 69 -5.64 -1.53 1.26
C PHE A 69 -5.54 -0.33 0.30
N GLY A 70 -4.61 -0.30 -0.66
CA GLY A 70 -4.50 0.79 -1.63
C GLY A 70 -5.72 0.87 -2.55
N THR A 71 -6.25 -0.27 -2.98
CA THR A 71 -7.48 -0.27 -3.79
C THR A 71 -8.71 0.04 -2.93
N LEU A 72 -8.78 -0.49 -1.71
CA LEU A 72 -9.87 -0.16 -0.79
C LEU A 72 -9.95 1.33 -0.47
N THR A 73 -8.84 2.01 -0.18
CA THR A 73 -8.87 3.46 0.09
C THR A 73 -9.40 4.23 -1.12
N MET A 74 -8.99 3.88 -2.34
CA MET A 74 -9.49 4.50 -3.56
C MET A 74 -11.00 4.27 -3.78
N VAL A 75 -11.53 3.10 -3.42
CA VAL A 75 -12.97 2.83 -3.55
C VAL A 75 -13.78 3.48 -2.42
N TYR A 76 -13.24 3.57 -1.20
CA TYR A 76 -13.92 4.20 -0.06
C TYR A 76 -14.01 5.73 -0.16
N THR A 77 -13.14 6.40 -0.94
CA THR A 77 -13.18 7.86 -1.09
C THR A 77 -14.46 8.37 -1.78
N PRO A 78 -14.84 7.90 -2.98
CA PRO A 78 -16.06 8.36 -3.66
C PRO A 78 -17.35 7.82 -3.01
N LEU A 79 -17.28 6.75 -2.21
CA LEU A 79 -18.41 6.21 -1.46
C LEU A 79 -18.67 6.93 -0.13
N SER A 80 -17.87 7.93 0.24
CA SER A 80 -18.06 8.68 1.48
C SER A 80 -19.42 9.42 1.44
N SER A 81 -20.26 9.20 2.45
CA SER A 81 -21.63 9.74 2.56
C SER A 81 -21.74 11.27 2.59
N GLY A 82 -20.61 11.98 2.62
CA GLY A 82 -20.56 13.44 2.49
C GLY A 82 -20.57 13.96 1.05
N LEU A 83 -20.50 13.08 0.04
CA LEU A 83 -20.50 13.47 -1.37
C LEU A 83 -21.86 13.21 -2.02
N ILE A 84 -22.54 14.32 -2.31
CA ILE A 84 -23.95 14.35 -2.71
C ILE A 84 -24.06 14.42 -4.24
N THR A 85 -23.10 15.07 -4.91
CA THR A 85 -23.09 15.25 -6.37
C THR A 85 -22.06 14.34 -7.05
N ASP A 86 -22.38 13.81 -8.24
CA ASP A 86 -21.46 12.94 -9.01
C ASP A 86 -20.17 13.67 -9.43
N GLY A 87 -20.22 14.99 -9.64
CA GLY A 87 -19.05 15.83 -9.87
C GLY A 87 -18.09 15.89 -8.68
N GLU A 88 -18.60 15.91 -7.44
CA GLU A 88 -17.77 15.86 -6.23
C GLU A 88 -17.10 14.50 -6.08
N ARG A 89 -17.79 13.41 -6.47
CA ARG A 89 -17.24 12.04 -6.46
C ARG A 89 -16.11 11.87 -7.46
N ALA A 90 -16.25 12.45 -8.64
CA ALA A 90 -15.18 12.49 -9.63
C ALA A 90 -13.96 13.27 -9.09
N LEU A 91 -14.18 14.45 -8.51
CA LEU A 91 -13.10 15.27 -7.93
C LEU A 91 -12.39 14.57 -6.76
N ALA A 92 -13.13 13.92 -5.86
CA ALA A 92 -12.54 13.18 -4.75
C ALA A 92 -11.73 11.96 -5.20
N GLY A 93 -12.17 11.28 -6.28
CA GLY A 93 -11.38 10.24 -6.94
C GLY A 93 -10.05 10.78 -7.46
N GLN A 94 -10.08 11.92 -8.15
CA GLN A 94 -8.87 12.56 -8.68
C GLN A 94 -7.93 13.05 -7.56
N CYS A 95 -8.47 13.67 -6.49
CA CYS A 95 -7.67 14.06 -5.33
C CYS A 95 -6.98 12.86 -4.68
N THR A 96 -7.67 11.71 -4.59
CA THR A 96 -7.06 10.47 -4.07
C THR A 96 -5.90 10.01 -4.94
N GLY A 97 -6.04 10.09 -6.26
CA GLY A 97 -4.96 9.81 -7.21
C GLY A 97 -3.74 10.73 -7.03
N VAL A 98 -3.97 12.03 -6.86
CA VAL A 98 -2.91 13.00 -6.60
C VAL A 98 -2.19 12.69 -5.28
N CYS A 99 -2.93 12.40 -4.21
CA CYS A 99 -2.34 12.01 -2.92
C CYS A 99 -1.48 10.75 -3.03
N LEU A 100 -1.92 9.76 -3.81
CA LEU A 100 -1.14 8.54 -4.05
C LEU A 100 0.17 8.84 -4.78
N LEU A 101 0.14 9.69 -5.82
CA LEU A 101 1.32 10.10 -6.57
C LEU A 101 2.32 10.88 -5.70
N ILE A 102 1.84 11.79 -4.86
CA ILE A 102 2.68 12.50 -3.89
C ILE A 102 3.39 11.51 -2.97
N GLY A 103 2.65 10.51 -2.46
CA GLY A 103 3.23 9.44 -1.63
C GLY A 103 4.32 8.65 -2.35
N CYS A 104 4.09 8.27 -3.62
CA CYS A 104 5.10 7.59 -4.44
C CYS A 104 6.36 8.44 -4.64
N SER A 105 6.21 9.74 -4.91
CA SER A 105 7.33 10.67 -5.08
C SER A 105 8.17 10.79 -3.81
N ILE A 106 7.53 10.96 -2.65
CA ILE A 106 8.23 11.01 -1.36
C ILE A 106 8.92 9.66 -1.06
N GLY A 107 8.26 8.54 -1.38
CA GLY A 107 8.82 7.20 -1.21
C GLY A 107 10.10 6.99 -2.02
N VAL A 108 10.15 7.44 -3.27
CA VAL A 108 11.37 7.40 -4.10
C VAL A 108 12.50 8.25 -3.51
N LEU A 109 12.18 9.46 -3.04
CA LEU A 109 13.17 10.34 -2.42
C LEU A 109 13.76 9.74 -1.14
N LEU A 110 12.91 9.16 -0.28
CA LEU A 110 13.35 8.47 0.94
C LEU A 110 14.18 7.23 0.62
N GLN A 111 13.77 6.43 -0.36
CA GLN A 111 14.53 5.25 -0.80
C GLN A 111 15.92 5.66 -1.30
N LEU A 112 16.01 6.73 -2.07
CA LEU A 112 17.28 7.27 -2.56
C LEU A 112 18.17 7.71 -1.40
N ALA A 113 17.62 8.43 -0.41
CA ALA A 113 18.35 8.85 0.78
C ALA A 113 18.89 7.66 1.58
N VAL A 114 18.11 6.59 1.74
CA VAL A 114 18.55 5.37 2.43
C VAL A 114 19.70 4.69 1.68
N VAL A 115 19.60 4.55 0.35
CA VAL A 115 20.67 3.94 -0.47
C VAL A 115 21.95 4.77 -0.46
N LEU A 116 21.84 6.09 -0.36
CA LEU A 116 23.01 6.99 -0.35
C LEU A 116 23.74 6.99 1.00
N VAL A 117 23.04 6.68 2.10
CA VAL A 117 23.60 6.57 3.45
C VAL A 117 24.18 5.17 3.73
N LEU A 118 23.79 4.16 2.96
CA LEU A 118 24.20 2.76 3.12
C LEU A 118 25.44 2.42 2.30
#